data_AF-A0A836G073-F1
#
_entry.id   AF-A0A836G073-F1
#
_cell.length_a   1.000
_cell.length_b   1.000
_cell.length_c   1.000
_cell.angle_alpha   90.00
_cell.angle_beta   90.00
_cell.angle_gamma   90.00
#
_symmetry.space_group_name_H-M   'P 1'
#
loop_
_entity.id
_entity.type
_entity.pdbx_description
1 polymer ?
#
loop_
_entity_poly.entity_id
_entity_poly.type
_entity_poly.pdbx_seq_one_letter_code
_entity_poly.pdbx_strand_id
1 'polypeptide(L)'
;MRRVLLNSAREKRAVPHPRDRSVRQLEKKEKRAIRLDAQKTRLKMQQATQLMRCFWFREQCITLGHTTTAVPGDTITQLVQLYVDRNKEEILALRAQRNSPVGRIKVLEATLQAEKDELHSAKGLQVPCMTDACDVEILTEIWDGMQETVTVVPLTGFSMQHRTPPTTEALEQLRRRLRPVAEIRKEAPVALPKRVFRFHAAQPQQLATASSRKNVSVKKTEDTAASVNSRVKAREEAKQQKRLAEQRRVAMANRRGVSAEEDA
;
A
#
# COMPACT_ATOMS: atom_id res chain seq x y z
N MET A 1 -51.41 -2.19 1.34
CA MET A 1 -50.39 -1.79 0.34
C MET A 1 -50.39 -0.30 -0.03
N ARG A 2 -51.49 0.48 0.13
CA ARG A 2 -51.54 1.91 -0.24
C ARG A 2 -50.65 2.89 0.56
N ARG A 3 -50.09 2.51 1.72
CA ARG A 3 -49.23 3.39 2.55
C ARG A 3 -47.76 3.44 2.10
N VAL A 4 -47.28 2.43 1.37
CA VAL A 4 -45.87 2.37 0.95
C VAL A 4 -45.64 3.30 -0.26
N LEU A 5 -46.60 3.37 -1.17
CA LEU A 5 -46.54 4.20 -2.39
C LEU A 5 -46.68 5.72 -2.12
N LEU A 6 -47.28 6.12 -0.98
CA LEU A 6 -47.39 7.53 -0.60
C LEU A 6 -46.08 8.09 0.01
N ASN A 7 -45.18 7.22 0.46
CA ASN A 7 -43.89 7.64 1.03
C ASN A 7 -42.82 7.87 -0.04
N SER A 8 -42.81 7.09 -1.13
CA SER A 8 -41.90 7.28 -2.26
C SER A 8 -42.26 8.52 -3.11
N ALA A 9 -43.55 8.84 -3.25
CA ALA A 9 -43.99 10.04 -3.98
C ALA A 9 -43.65 11.37 -3.27
N ARG A 10 -43.44 11.35 -1.94
CA ARG A 10 -43.01 12.51 -1.15
C ARG A 10 -41.50 12.72 -1.13
N GLU A 11 -40.69 11.86 -1.75
CA GLU A 11 -39.22 11.97 -1.78
C GLU A 11 -38.68 12.98 -2.79
N LYS A 12 -39.53 13.70 -3.53
CA LYS A 12 -39.15 15.00 -4.12
C LYS A 12 -39.15 16.11 -3.06
N ARG A 13 -38.62 15.84 -1.85
CA ARG A 13 -38.51 16.85 -0.80
C ARG A 13 -37.52 17.89 -1.27
N ALA A 14 -37.97 19.14 -1.35
CA ALA A 14 -37.14 20.31 -1.54
C ALA A 14 -35.81 20.15 -0.82
N VAL A 15 -34.71 20.51 -1.50
CA VAL A 15 -33.36 20.50 -0.91
C VAL A 15 -33.46 21.18 0.46
N PRO A 16 -33.26 20.46 1.57
CA PRO A 16 -33.46 21.03 2.89
C PRO A 16 -32.52 22.21 3.05
N HIS A 17 -32.99 23.27 3.70
CA HIS A 17 -32.25 24.51 3.78
C HIS A 17 -30.93 24.22 4.54
N PRO A 18 -29.78 24.79 4.14
CA PRO A 18 -28.49 24.46 4.76
C PRO A 18 -28.44 24.68 6.29
N ARG A 19 -29.30 25.56 6.82
CA ARG A 19 -29.43 25.81 8.25
C ARG A 19 -30.34 24.85 9.00
N ASP A 20 -31.04 23.94 8.32
CA ASP A 20 -31.97 23.01 8.93
C ASP A 20 -31.25 22.04 9.87
N ARG A 21 -31.96 21.65 10.94
CA ARG A 21 -31.44 20.70 11.94
C ARG A 21 -31.05 19.36 11.32
N SER A 22 -31.80 18.89 10.32
CA SER A 22 -31.52 17.64 9.59
C SER A 22 -30.20 17.72 8.83
N VAL A 23 -29.96 18.82 8.11
CA VAL A 23 -28.70 19.08 7.39
C VAL A 23 -27.53 19.15 8.37
N ARG A 24 -27.66 19.89 9.48
CA ARG A 24 -26.62 19.93 10.53
C ARG A 24 -26.34 18.56 11.17
N GLN A 25 -27.35 17.71 11.29
CA GLN A 25 -27.17 16.34 11.79
C GLN A 25 -26.42 15.47 10.76
N LEU A 26 -26.73 15.62 9.46
CA LEU A 26 -25.98 14.96 8.39
C LEU A 26 -24.53 15.43 8.35
N GLU A 27 -24.26 16.74 8.40
CA GLU A 27 -22.90 17.29 8.47
C GLU A 27 -22.12 16.76 9.68
N LYS A 28 -22.76 16.65 10.86
CA LYS A 28 -22.13 16.07 12.04
C LYS A 28 -21.78 14.59 11.85
N LYS A 29 -22.66 13.82 11.20
CA LYS A 29 -22.41 12.41 10.87
C LYS A 29 -21.28 12.28 9.86
N GLU A 30 -21.27 13.11 8.82
CA GLU A 30 -20.22 13.14 7.80
C GLU A 30 -18.86 13.50 8.40
N LYS A 31 -18.79 14.58 9.20
CA LYS A 31 -17.56 14.95 9.93
C LYS A 31 -17.07 13.83 10.86
N ARG A 32 -17.97 13.05 11.46
CA ARG A 32 -17.59 11.87 12.24
C ARG A 32 -17.05 10.76 11.34
N ALA A 33 -17.72 10.47 10.21
CA ALA A 33 -17.26 9.46 9.25
C ALA A 33 -15.87 9.79 8.71
N ILE A 34 -15.62 11.04 8.30
CA ILE A 34 -14.31 11.52 7.84
C ILE A 34 -13.22 11.29 8.89
N ARG A 35 -13.51 11.61 10.17
CA ARG A 35 -12.55 11.38 11.27
C ARG A 35 -12.26 9.89 11.49
N LEU A 36 -13.30 9.05 11.46
CA LEU A 36 -13.14 7.60 11.62
C LEU A 36 -12.36 6.98 10.45
N ASP A 37 -12.63 7.43 9.22
CA ASP A 37 -11.91 6.96 8.04
C ASP A 37 -10.44 7.40 8.09
N ALA A 38 -10.16 8.65 8.48
CA ALA A 38 -8.79 9.13 8.69
C ALA A 38 -8.04 8.32 9.77
N GLN A 39 -8.72 7.96 10.86
CA GLN A 39 -8.13 7.10 11.90
C GLN A 39 -7.85 5.69 11.36
N LYS A 40 -8.78 5.12 10.59
CA LYS A 40 -8.65 3.80 9.98
C LYS A 40 -7.51 3.76 8.96
N THR A 41 -7.37 4.79 8.13
CA THR A 41 -6.25 4.88 7.16
C THR A 41 -4.92 5.03 7.88
N ARG A 42 -4.83 5.87 8.91
CA ARG A 42 -3.62 6.01 9.74
C ARG A 42 -3.22 4.68 10.37
N LEU A 43 -4.16 3.97 10.99
CA LEU A 43 -3.89 2.69 11.64
C LEU A 43 -3.42 1.64 10.63
N LYS A 44 -4.06 1.56 9.46
CA LYS A 44 -3.63 0.66 8.38
C LYS A 44 -2.22 0.99 7.88
N MET A 45 -1.88 2.27 7.78
CA MET A 45 -0.54 2.71 7.36
C MET A 45 0.50 2.32 8.41
N GLN A 46 0.20 2.52 9.70
CA GLN A 46 1.07 2.10 10.81
C GLN A 46 1.31 0.58 10.81
N GLN A 47 0.25 -0.22 10.66
CA GLN A 47 0.35 -1.67 10.55
C GLN A 47 1.16 -2.11 9.32
N ALA A 48 0.98 -1.44 8.17
CA ALA A 48 1.77 -1.74 6.99
C ALA A 48 3.26 -1.44 7.20
N THR A 49 3.60 -0.31 7.82
CA THR A 49 5.00 0.02 8.15
C THR A 49 5.59 -0.99 9.14
N GLN A 50 4.85 -1.37 10.18
CA GLN A 50 5.26 -2.39 11.14
C GLN A 50 5.51 -3.74 10.46
N LEU A 51 4.60 -4.16 9.59
CA LEU A 51 4.71 -5.39 8.82
C LEU A 51 6.01 -5.39 7.99
N MET A 52 6.29 -4.29 7.29
CA MET A 52 7.51 -4.16 6.47
C MET A 52 8.78 -4.22 7.29
N ARG A 53 8.74 -3.62 8.47
CA ARG A 53 9.84 -3.66 9.42
C ARG A 53 10.08 -5.10 9.89
N CYS A 54 9.04 -5.80 10.33
CA CYS A 54 9.15 -7.20 10.75
C CYS A 54 9.72 -8.09 9.64
N PHE A 55 9.25 -7.93 8.40
CA PHE A 55 9.80 -8.66 7.26
C PHE A 55 11.29 -8.42 7.05
N TRP A 56 11.71 -7.16 7.06
CA TRP A 56 13.11 -6.83 6.84
C TRP A 56 14.01 -7.45 7.92
N PHE A 57 13.63 -7.33 9.20
CA PHE A 57 14.39 -7.91 10.31
C PHE A 57 14.38 -9.44 10.30
N ARG A 58 13.24 -10.07 10.00
CA ARG A 58 13.13 -11.53 9.84
C ARG A 58 14.14 -12.06 8.83
N GLU A 59 14.21 -11.42 7.66
CA GLU A 59 15.12 -11.81 6.59
C GLU A 59 16.59 -11.65 6.99
N GLN A 60 16.91 -10.58 7.71
CA GLN A 60 18.27 -10.38 8.21
C GLN A 60 18.62 -11.43 9.28
N CYS A 61 17.69 -11.79 10.16
CA CYS A 61 17.91 -12.83 11.17
C CYS A 61 18.17 -14.19 10.51
N ILE A 62 17.35 -14.58 9.53
CA ILE A 62 17.51 -15.81 8.76
C ILE A 62 18.87 -15.85 8.05
N THR A 63 19.29 -14.76 7.41
CA THR A 63 20.60 -14.74 6.71
C THR A 63 21.80 -14.82 7.62
N LEU A 64 21.69 -14.25 8.82
CA LEU A 64 22.75 -14.34 9.83
C LEU A 64 22.76 -15.69 10.56
N GLY A 65 21.76 -16.55 10.32
CA GLY A 65 21.61 -17.85 10.98
C GLY A 65 20.98 -17.76 12.37
N HIS A 66 20.36 -16.63 12.71
CA HIS A 66 19.63 -16.44 13.95
C HIS A 66 18.15 -16.79 13.73
N THR A 67 17.78 -18.06 13.91
CA THR A 67 16.37 -18.49 13.87
C THR A 67 15.85 -18.83 15.26
N THR A 68 16.65 -19.53 16.05
CA THR A 68 16.30 -19.96 17.42
C THR A 68 17.23 -19.37 18.48
N THR A 69 18.13 -18.46 18.09
CA THR A 69 19.11 -17.85 18.99
C THR A 69 18.91 -16.34 19.08
N ALA A 70 19.13 -15.80 20.28
CA ALA A 70 19.12 -14.36 20.51
C ALA A 70 20.19 -13.66 19.67
N VAL A 71 19.86 -12.47 19.15
CA VAL A 71 20.80 -11.66 18.38
C VAL A 71 21.65 -10.82 19.34
N PRO A 72 22.99 -10.78 19.17
CA PRO A 72 23.84 -9.93 20.01
C PRO A 72 23.43 -8.44 19.94
N GLY A 73 23.47 -7.74 21.08
CA GLY A 73 23.03 -6.35 21.18
C GLY A 73 23.73 -5.38 20.22
N ASP A 74 25.00 -5.61 19.93
CA ASP A 74 25.77 -4.82 18.96
C ASP A 74 25.27 -5.06 17.54
N THR A 75 24.97 -6.32 17.19
CA THR A 75 24.38 -6.69 15.91
C THR A 75 22.99 -6.10 15.75
N ILE A 76 22.16 -6.09 16.80
CA ILE A 76 20.86 -5.42 16.79
C ILE A 76 21.04 -3.93 16.47
N THR A 77 21.97 -3.26 17.15
CA THR A 77 22.25 -1.84 16.94
C THR A 77 22.67 -1.56 15.48
N GLN A 78 23.55 -2.40 14.94
CA GLN A 78 23.96 -2.31 13.54
C GLN A 78 22.80 -2.56 12.57
N LEU A 79 21.98 -3.59 12.80
CA LEU A 79 20.80 -3.90 11.97
C LEU A 79 19.80 -2.75 11.95
N VAL A 80 19.51 -2.15 13.11
CA VAL A 80 18.60 -1.00 13.19
C VAL A 80 19.15 0.20 12.41
N GLN A 81 20.46 0.47 12.54
CA GLN A 81 21.10 1.53 11.78
C GLN A 81 21.03 1.28 10.26
N LEU A 82 21.29 0.04 9.82
CA LEU A 82 21.17 -0.36 8.42
C LEU A 82 19.74 -0.24 7.90
N TYR A 83 18.75 -0.60 8.72
CA TYR A 83 17.34 -0.45 8.36
C TYR A 83 16.98 1.00 8.07
N VAL A 84 17.33 1.93 8.97
CA VAL A 84 17.05 3.36 8.78
C VAL A 84 17.79 3.90 7.55
N ASP A 85 19.03 3.47 7.35
CA ASP A 85 19.89 3.97 6.28
C ASP A 85 19.59 3.35 4.89
N ARG A 86 18.68 2.38 4.80
CA ARG A 86 18.36 1.65 3.56
C ARG A 86 18.01 2.54 2.37
N ASN A 87 17.39 3.69 2.63
CA ASN A 87 16.93 4.60 1.57
C ASN A 87 18.02 5.58 1.11
N LYS A 88 19.16 5.69 1.83
CA LYS A 88 20.21 6.67 1.50
C LYS A 88 20.80 6.41 0.11
N GLU A 89 21.10 5.15 -0.19
CA GLU A 89 21.68 4.75 -1.48
C GLU A 89 20.71 5.02 -2.64
N GLU A 90 19.43 4.70 -2.47
CA GLU A 90 18.41 5.00 -3.47
C GLU A 90 18.25 6.51 -3.70
N ILE A 91 18.24 7.33 -2.64
CA ILE A 91 18.15 8.79 -2.76
C ILE A 91 19.33 9.34 -3.55
N LEU A 92 20.55 8.89 -3.27
CA LEU A 92 21.75 9.31 -4.01
C LEU A 92 21.67 8.89 -5.48
N ALA A 93 21.26 7.65 -5.76
CA ALA A 93 21.09 7.16 -7.12
C ALA A 93 20.03 7.95 -7.91
N LEU A 94 18.90 8.29 -7.29
CA LEU A 94 17.84 9.09 -7.92
C LEU A 94 18.27 10.54 -8.16
N ARG A 95 19.08 11.13 -7.29
CA ARG A 95 19.63 12.49 -7.46
C ARG A 95 20.67 12.56 -8.57
N ALA A 96 21.43 11.49 -8.79
CA ALA A 96 22.42 11.41 -9.86
C ALA A 96 21.79 11.28 -11.27
N GLN A 97 20.49 10.97 -11.37
CA GLN A 97 19.79 10.90 -12.64
C GLN A 97 19.56 12.30 -13.24
N ARG A 98 19.80 12.43 -14.55
CA ARG A 98 19.57 13.69 -15.30
C ARG A 98 18.16 14.26 -15.10
N ASN A 99 17.15 13.39 -15.03
CA ASN A 99 15.75 13.76 -14.78
C ASN A 99 15.30 13.17 -13.43
N SER A 100 15.78 13.75 -12.35
CA SER A 100 15.52 13.24 -11.00
C SER A 100 14.03 13.34 -10.62
N PRO A 101 13.39 12.25 -10.13
CA PRO A 101 12.01 12.29 -9.70
C PRO A 101 11.88 12.94 -8.32
N VAL A 102 11.88 14.29 -8.30
CA VAL A 102 11.87 15.11 -7.08
C VAL A 102 10.79 14.69 -6.08
N GLY A 103 9.59 14.32 -6.57
CA GLY A 103 8.51 13.84 -5.71
C GLY A 103 8.84 12.55 -4.95
N ARG A 104 9.49 11.58 -5.59
CA ARG A 104 9.93 10.33 -4.96
C ARG A 104 11.05 10.59 -3.95
N ILE A 105 12.02 11.42 -4.33
CA ILE A 105 13.14 11.80 -3.47
C ILE A 105 12.63 12.41 -2.16
N LYS A 106 11.71 13.38 -2.23
CA LYS A 106 11.11 14.02 -1.05
C LYS A 106 10.39 13.02 -0.14
N VAL A 107 9.68 12.04 -0.71
CA VAL A 107 8.99 11.00 0.08
C VAL A 107 10.00 10.11 0.81
N LEU A 108 11.08 9.70 0.14
CA LEU A 108 12.14 8.89 0.75
C LEU A 108 12.89 9.65 1.84
N GLU A 109 13.18 10.94 1.61
CA GLU A 109 13.81 11.83 2.60
C GLU A 109 12.92 12.03 3.82
N ALA A 110 11.62 12.29 3.62
CA ALA A 110 10.67 12.42 4.72
C ALA A 110 10.56 11.12 5.54
N THR A 111 10.59 9.96 4.87
CA THR A 111 10.57 8.65 5.54
C THR A 111 11.85 8.43 6.34
N LEU A 112 13.02 8.70 5.74
CA LEU A 112 14.31 8.60 6.40
C LEU A 112 14.38 9.51 7.63
N GLN A 113 13.90 10.76 7.52
CA GLN A 113 13.90 11.70 8.62
C GLN A 113 12.96 11.25 9.74
N ALA A 114 11.74 10.81 9.42
CA ALA A 114 10.81 10.31 10.42
C ALA A 114 11.37 9.09 11.19
N GLU A 115 12.01 8.16 10.50
CA GLU A 115 12.63 6.98 11.14
C GLU A 115 13.84 7.37 12.01
N LYS A 116 14.64 8.35 11.58
CA LYS A 116 15.73 8.90 12.40
C LYS A 116 15.20 9.62 13.64
N ASP A 117 14.15 10.42 13.49
CA ASP A 117 13.53 11.13 14.61
C ASP A 117 12.95 10.14 15.63
N GLU A 118 12.32 9.06 15.16
CA GLU A 118 11.86 7.95 16.02
C GLU A 118 13.04 7.26 16.74
N LEU A 119 14.14 6.99 16.03
CA LEU A 119 15.33 6.33 16.58
C LEU A 119 16.03 7.16 17.67
N HIS A 120 16.04 8.49 17.51
CA HIS A 120 16.62 9.42 18.49
C HIS A 120 15.60 9.91 19.52
N SER A 121 14.34 9.46 19.45
CA SER A 121 13.33 9.74 20.45
C SER A 121 13.50 8.87 21.69
N ALA A 122 13.03 9.35 22.84
CA ALA A 122 12.99 8.59 24.08
C ALA A 122 12.12 7.32 23.97
N LYS A 123 11.09 7.36 23.10
CA LYS A 123 10.23 6.20 22.83
C LYS A 123 10.91 5.13 21.98
N GLY A 124 11.91 5.53 21.18
CA GLY A 124 12.60 4.67 20.23
C GLY A 124 11.77 4.24 19.03
N LEU A 125 12.48 3.72 18.03
CA LEU A 125 11.93 3.07 16.85
C LEU A 125 11.36 1.70 17.24
N GLN A 126 10.09 1.44 16.94
CA GLN A 126 9.45 0.16 17.27
C GLN A 126 9.98 -0.96 16.36
N VAL A 127 10.78 -1.89 16.86
CA VAL A 127 11.37 -3.00 16.09
C VAL A 127 10.98 -4.33 16.72
N PRO A 128 10.99 -5.45 15.98
CA PRO A 128 10.85 -6.78 16.57
C PRO A 128 11.86 -6.99 17.70
N CYS A 129 11.42 -7.59 18.79
CA CYS A 129 12.32 -8.00 19.85
C CYS A 129 13.25 -9.10 19.31
N MET A 130 14.56 -8.90 19.49
CA MET A 130 15.59 -9.85 19.05
C MET A 130 16.57 -10.19 20.19
N THR A 131 16.30 -9.70 21.39
CA THR A 131 17.14 -9.94 22.58
C THR A 131 16.91 -11.32 23.17
N ASP A 132 15.70 -11.87 22.99
CA ASP A 132 15.32 -13.17 23.52
C ASP A 132 15.18 -14.19 22.39
N ALA A 133 15.64 -15.42 22.63
CA ALA A 133 15.63 -16.50 21.63
C ALA A 133 14.21 -16.85 21.18
N CYS A 134 13.25 -16.89 22.11
CA CYS A 134 11.84 -17.18 21.81
C CYS A 134 11.23 -16.12 20.88
N ASP A 135 11.60 -14.85 21.04
CA ASP A 135 11.06 -13.77 20.21
C ASP A 135 11.61 -13.84 18.79
N VAL A 136 12.87 -14.24 18.64
CA VAL A 136 13.50 -14.50 17.33
C VAL A 136 12.85 -15.72 16.64
N GLU A 137 12.55 -16.78 17.39
CA GLU A 137 11.82 -17.95 16.88
C GLU A 137 10.42 -17.56 16.42
N ILE A 138 9.72 -16.73 17.20
CA ILE A 138 8.42 -16.18 16.81
C ILE A 138 8.53 -15.41 15.49
N LEU A 139 9.52 -14.52 15.39
CA LEU A 139 9.73 -13.70 14.19
C LEU A 139 10.08 -14.53 12.95
N THR A 140 10.87 -15.58 13.10
CA THR A 140 11.49 -16.30 11.97
C THR A 140 10.72 -17.54 11.54
N GLU A 141 10.28 -18.37 12.50
CA GLU A 141 9.70 -19.70 12.25
C GLU A 141 8.18 -19.70 12.43
N ILE A 142 7.68 -19.14 13.53
CA ILE A 142 6.23 -19.21 13.87
C ILE A 142 5.41 -18.22 13.05
N TRP A 143 5.95 -17.03 12.80
CA TRP A 143 5.22 -15.99 12.10
C TRP A 143 5.12 -16.27 10.58
N ASP A 144 3.89 -16.43 10.11
CA ASP A 144 3.51 -16.74 8.72
C ASP A 144 3.69 -15.57 7.74
N GLY A 145 4.00 -14.37 8.22
CA GLY A 145 4.15 -13.17 7.38
C GLY A 145 2.83 -12.42 7.11
N MET A 146 1.72 -12.84 7.71
CA MET A 146 0.42 -12.20 7.47
C MET A 146 0.25 -10.92 8.31
N GLN A 147 -0.58 -10.00 7.81
CA GLN A 147 -0.89 -8.75 8.54
C GLN A 147 -1.67 -9.01 9.82
N GLU A 148 -2.50 -10.05 9.86
CA GLU A 148 -3.37 -10.36 11.00
C GLU A 148 -2.56 -10.92 12.18
N THR A 149 -1.55 -11.71 11.87
CA THR A 149 -0.65 -12.41 12.82
C THR A 149 0.56 -11.58 13.24
N VAL A 150 0.82 -10.42 12.60
CA VAL A 150 1.94 -9.53 12.98
C VAL A 150 1.85 -9.06 14.44
N THR A 151 0.66 -9.11 15.03
CA THR A 151 0.42 -8.79 16.45
C THR A 151 1.04 -9.78 17.42
N VAL A 152 1.34 -11.00 16.96
CA VAL A 152 2.00 -12.05 17.75
C VAL A 152 3.50 -11.79 17.89
N VAL A 153 4.11 -11.06 16.95
CA VAL A 153 5.53 -10.71 16.99
C VAL A 153 5.76 -9.65 18.07
N PRO A 154 6.56 -9.95 19.12
CA PRO A 154 6.86 -8.98 20.16
C PRO A 154 7.62 -7.79 19.61
N LEU A 155 7.22 -6.58 20.02
CA LEU A 155 7.88 -5.34 19.62
C LEU A 155 8.53 -4.65 20.82
N THR A 156 9.68 -4.05 20.55
CA THR A 156 10.45 -3.27 21.52
C THR A 156 10.79 -1.90 20.92
N GLY A 157 10.73 -0.86 21.76
CA GLY A 157 11.19 0.48 21.38
C GLY A 157 12.72 0.55 21.45
N PHE A 158 13.38 0.63 20.30
CA PHE A 158 14.83 0.74 20.21
C PHE A 158 15.25 2.20 20.05
N SER A 159 15.97 2.75 21.02
CA SER A 159 16.47 4.13 21.00
C SER A 159 17.99 4.18 20.97
N MET A 160 18.52 5.15 20.21
CA MET A 160 19.96 5.44 20.15
C MET A 160 20.44 6.48 21.17
N GLN A 161 19.55 7.08 21.97
CA GLN A 161 19.92 8.17 22.89
C GLN A 161 21.03 7.80 23.89
N HIS A 162 21.08 6.53 24.29
CA HIS A 162 22.03 6.02 25.29
C HIS A 162 23.01 4.99 24.72
N ARG A 163 23.13 4.92 23.39
CA ARG A 163 23.96 3.92 22.71
C ARG A 163 25.05 4.60 21.90
N THR A 164 26.21 3.95 21.84
CA THR A 164 27.26 4.36 20.92
C THR A 164 26.84 4.04 19.48
N PRO A 165 26.91 5.01 18.56
CA PRO A 165 26.64 4.74 17.15
C PRO A 165 27.62 3.68 16.63
N PRO A 166 27.16 2.72 15.82
CA PRO A 166 28.03 1.69 15.27
C PRO A 166 29.05 2.31 14.31
N THR A 167 30.30 1.83 14.39
CA THR A 167 31.36 2.24 13.47
C THR A 167 31.01 1.88 12.03
N THR A 168 31.41 2.70 11.07
CA THR A 168 31.20 2.47 9.63
C THR A 168 31.75 1.12 9.18
N GLU A 169 32.93 0.73 9.66
CA GLU A 169 33.55 -0.57 9.38
C GLU A 169 32.69 -1.74 9.83
N ALA A 170 32.09 -1.66 11.03
CA ALA A 170 31.21 -2.69 11.56
C ALA A 170 29.94 -2.82 10.70
N LEU A 171 29.38 -1.69 10.26
CA LEU A 171 28.23 -1.68 9.34
C LEU A 171 28.58 -2.31 7.99
N GLU A 172 29.76 -2.03 7.44
CA GLU A 172 30.22 -2.63 6.18
C GLU A 172 30.47 -4.14 6.30
N GLN A 173 31.09 -4.59 7.39
CA GLN A 173 31.28 -6.01 7.68
C GLN A 173 29.95 -6.73 7.76
N LEU A 174 28.97 -6.16 8.48
CA LEU A 174 27.63 -6.72 8.56
C LEU A 174 26.96 -6.75 7.18
N ARG A 175 27.00 -5.64 6.41
CA ARG A 175 26.44 -5.59 5.05
C ARG A 175 26.97 -6.67 4.13
N ARG A 176 28.25 -7.05 4.23
CA ARG A 176 28.85 -8.14 3.43
C ARG A 176 28.31 -9.51 3.80
N ARG A 177 27.88 -9.70 5.05
CA ARG A 177 27.27 -10.95 5.53
C ARG A 177 25.77 -11.05 5.18
N LEU A 178 25.10 -9.91 5.08
CA LEU A 178 23.69 -9.86 4.70
C LEU A 178 23.53 -10.18 3.21
N ARG A 179 22.54 -11.01 2.88
CA ARG A 179 22.12 -11.22 1.50
C ARG A 179 21.08 -10.18 1.10
N PRO A 180 21.02 -9.78 -0.18
CA PRO A 180 19.90 -8.99 -0.68
C PRO A 180 18.57 -9.65 -0.35
N VAL A 181 17.66 -8.89 0.25
CA VAL A 181 16.30 -9.32 0.61
C VAL A 181 15.58 -10.06 -0.53
N ALA A 182 15.79 -9.61 -1.77
CA ALA A 182 15.18 -10.21 -2.94
C ALA A 182 15.65 -11.65 -3.25
N GLU A 183 16.86 -12.02 -2.84
CA GLU A 183 17.42 -13.36 -3.05
C GLU A 183 16.87 -14.34 -2.02
N ILE A 184 16.82 -13.93 -0.74
CA ILE A 184 16.25 -14.72 0.36
C ILE A 184 14.79 -15.11 0.05
N ARG A 185 14.02 -14.17 -0.49
CA ARG A 185 12.60 -14.38 -0.87
C ARG A 185 12.38 -15.39 -1.99
N LYS A 186 13.39 -15.67 -2.82
CA LYS A 186 13.29 -16.71 -3.86
C LYS A 186 13.44 -18.10 -3.27
N GLU A 187 14.22 -18.23 -2.19
CA GLU A 187 14.48 -19.50 -1.51
C GLU A 187 13.29 -19.91 -0.61
N ALA A 188 12.61 -18.93 0.01
CA ALA A 188 11.42 -19.16 0.83
C ALA A 188 10.26 -18.23 0.40
N PRO A 189 9.28 -18.71 -0.40
CA PRO A 189 8.18 -17.89 -0.87
C PRO A 189 7.19 -17.59 0.26
N VAL A 190 7.42 -16.51 1.01
CA VAL A 190 6.44 -15.99 1.97
C VAL A 190 5.39 -15.17 1.21
N ALA A 191 4.11 -15.49 1.40
CA ALA A 191 3.00 -14.86 0.72
C ALA A 191 2.79 -13.41 1.20
N LEU A 192 3.50 -12.46 0.58
CA LEU A 192 3.32 -11.04 0.88
C LEU A 192 1.97 -10.51 0.36
N PRO A 193 1.29 -9.62 1.10
CA PRO A 193 0.12 -8.91 0.59
C PRO A 193 0.48 -8.15 -0.70
N LYS A 194 -0.28 -8.35 -1.78
CA LYS A 194 -0.02 -7.78 -3.13
C LYS A 194 0.17 -6.25 -3.20
N ARG A 195 -0.20 -5.51 -2.14
CA ARG A 195 -0.02 -4.05 -2.04
C ARG A 195 1.38 -3.62 -1.56
N VAL A 196 2.18 -4.56 -1.06
CA VAL A 196 3.51 -4.37 -0.48
C VAL A 196 4.62 -4.23 -1.54
N PHE A 197 4.42 -4.80 -2.73
CA PHE A 197 5.42 -4.85 -3.79
C PHE A 197 5.88 -3.48 -4.33
N ARG A 198 5.19 -2.37 -4.01
CA ARG A 198 5.52 -1.05 -4.56
C ARG A 198 6.64 -0.31 -3.81
N PHE A 199 7.06 -0.79 -2.65
CA PHE A 199 8.14 -0.14 -1.88
C PHE A 199 9.53 -0.76 -2.08
N HIS A 200 9.61 -2.00 -2.59
CA HIS A 200 10.89 -2.70 -2.78
C HIS A 200 11.15 -3.22 -4.21
N ALA A 201 10.18 -3.12 -5.13
CA ALA A 201 10.43 -3.51 -6.52
C ALA A 201 11.18 -2.39 -7.27
N ALA A 202 12.50 -2.42 -7.20
CA ALA A 202 13.28 -2.27 -8.41
C ALA A 202 13.00 -3.51 -9.28
N GLN A 203 12.12 -3.39 -10.28
CA GLN A 203 12.20 -4.28 -11.43
C GLN A 203 13.14 -3.63 -12.45
N PRO A 204 14.37 -4.13 -12.64
CA PRO A 204 14.93 -4.17 -13.97
C PRO A 204 14.26 -5.34 -14.71
N GLN A 205 13.64 -5.06 -15.85
CA GLN A 205 13.27 -6.05 -16.88
C GLN A 205 12.18 -7.09 -16.53
N GLN A 206 10.93 -6.67 -16.26
CA GLN A 206 9.76 -7.45 -16.71
C GLN A 206 8.67 -6.52 -17.24
N LEU A 207 9.06 -5.73 -18.26
CA LEU A 207 8.17 -5.02 -19.16
C LEU A 207 7.92 -5.90 -20.40
N ALA A 208 7.34 -7.08 -20.21
CA ALA A 208 6.74 -7.85 -21.28
C ALA A 208 5.80 -8.90 -20.67
N THR A 209 4.52 -8.86 -21.06
CA THR A 209 3.52 -9.91 -20.80
C THR A 209 2.87 -9.99 -19.41
N ALA A 210 2.17 -8.93 -18.97
CA ALA A 210 0.81 -9.06 -18.42
C ALA A 210 0.23 -7.72 -17.94
N SER A 211 -1.01 -7.46 -18.34
CA SER A 211 -1.92 -6.47 -17.75
C SER A 211 -1.67 -4.99 -18.09
N SER A 212 -1.70 -4.70 -19.40
CA SER A 212 -2.39 -3.50 -19.90
C SER A 212 -3.82 -3.48 -19.38
N ARG A 213 -4.13 -2.53 -18.48
CA ARG A 213 -5.42 -1.88 -18.22
C ARG A 213 -5.40 -1.31 -16.80
N LYS A 214 -4.89 -0.09 -16.65
CA LYS A 214 -5.48 1.00 -15.85
C LYS A 214 -4.50 2.17 -15.77
N ASN A 215 -4.96 3.28 -16.32
CA ASN A 215 -4.53 4.65 -16.04
C ASN A 215 -3.19 5.09 -16.68
N VAL A 216 -3.17 5.15 -18.01
CA VAL A 216 -2.25 6.05 -18.71
C VAL A 216 -2.93 7.40 -18.86
N SER A 217 -2.30 8.42 -18.29
CA SER A 217 -2.68 9.84 -18.40
C SER A 217 -2.66 10.29 -19.86
N VAL A 218 -3.74 10.94 -20.30
CA VAL A 218 -4.09 11.26 -21.70
C VAL A 218 -3.15 12.29 -22.38
N LYS A 219 -2.12 12.80 -21.71
CA LYS A 219 -1.46 14.03 -22.18
C LYS A 219 -0.15 13.89 -22.97
N LYS A 220 0.42 12.70 -23.19
CA LYS A 220 1.72 12.61 -23.89
C LYS A 220 1.88 11.31 -24.69
N THR A 221 1.16 11.19 -25.80
CA THR A 221 1.61 10.42 -26.96
C THR A 221 1.13 11.16 -28.20
N GLU A 222 2.02 11.45 -29.13
CA GLU A 222 1.69 11.98 -30.45
C GLU A 222 0.85 10.92 -31.18
N ASP A 223 -0.47 10.97 -30.99
CA ASP A 223 -1.40 10.09 -31.68
C ASP A 223 -1.46 10.52 -33.15
N THR A 224 -0.87 9.73 -34.04
CA THR A 224 -1.01 9.89 -35.50
C THR A 224 -2.50 9.93 -35.87
N ALA A 225 -2.92 10.74 -36.84
CA ALA A 225 -4.33 10.90 -37.22
C ALA A 225 -5.07 9.57 -37.50
N ALA A 226 -4.35 8.55 -37.98
CA ALA A 226 -4.88 7.20 -38.16
C ALA A 226 -5.27 6.49 -36.84
N SER A 227 -4.51 6.70 -35.75
CA SER A 227 -4.79 6.19 -34.40
C SER A 227 -6.07 6.82 -33.83
N VAL A 228 -6.26 8.12 -34.04
CA VAL A 228 -7.47 8.82 -33.60
C VAL A 228 -8.70 8.31 -34.37
N ASN A 229 -8.60 8.20 -35.70
CA ASN A 229 -9.72 7.76 -36.55
C ASN A 229 -10.15 6.32 -36.25
N SER A 230 -9.20 5.41 -36.00
CA SER A 230 -9.53 4.03 -35.61
C SER A 230 -10.26 3.94 -34.26
N ARG A 231 -9.88 4.75 -33.26
CA ARG A 231 -10.58 4.80 -31.96
C ARG A 231 -11.99 5.39 -32.09
N VAL A 232 -12.17 6.42 -32.91
CA VAL A 232 -13.50 7.01 -33.17
C VAL A 232 -14.40 5.98 -33.83
N LYS A 233 -13.91 5.31 -34.88
CA LYS A 233 -14.65 4.26 -35.59
C LYS A 233 -15.06 3.11 -34.66
N ALA A 234 -14.12 2.61 -33.84
CA ALA A 234 -14.42 1.55 -32.87
C ALA A 234 -15.48 1.98 -31.83
N ARG A 235 -15.49 3.26 -31.44
CA ARG A 235 -16.49 3.79 -30.49
C ARG A 235 -17.87 3.91 -31.11
N GLU A 236 -17.96 4.25 -32.40
CA GLU A 236 -19.22 4.28 -33.14
C GLU A 236 -19.78 2.87 -33.37
N GLU A 237 -18.93 1.92 -33.77
CA GLU A 237 -19.31 0.52 -33.93
C GLU A 237 -19.82 -0.08 -32.61
N ALA A 238 -19.16 0.21 -31.48
CA ALA A 238 -19.64 -0.22 -30.16
C ALA A 238 -21.00 0.38 -29.78
N LYS A 239 -21.26 1.66 -30.13
CA LYS A 239 -22.58 2.28 -29.93
C LYS A 239 -23.65 1.63 -30.80
N GLN A 240 -23.33 1.32 -32.06
CA GLN A 240 -24.26 0.64 -32.98
C GLN A 240 -24.58 -0.78 -32.50
N GLN A 241 -23.57 -1.55 -32.07
CA GLN A 241 -23.78 -2.88 -31.51
C GLN A 241 -24.64 -2.85 -30.25
N LYS A 242 -24.43 -1.86 -29.36
CA LYS A 242 -25.26 -1.69 -28.16
C LYS A 242 -26.72 -1.38 -28.52
N ARG A 243 -26.96 -0.50 -29.49
CA ARG A 243 -28.32 -0.19 -29.99
C ARG A 243 -29.00 -1.42 -30.60
N LEU A 244 -28.28 -2.20 -31.40
CA LEU A 244 -28.81 -3.43 -31.99
C LEU A 244 -29.11 -4.49 -30.92
N ALA A 245 -28.26 -4.62 -29.90
CA ALA A 245 -28.50 -5.52 -28.78
C ALA A 245 -29.73 -5.11 -27.97
N GLU A 246 -29.92 -3.80 -27.75
CA GLU A 246 -31.09 -3.26 -27.05
C GLU A 246 -32.38 -3.44 -27.87
N GLN A 247 -32.34 -3.18 -29.17
CA GLN A 247 -33.45 -3.45 -30.09
C GLN A 247 -33.81 -4.95 -30.12
N ARG A 248 -32.81 -5.85 -30.16
CA ARG A 248 -33.03 -7.29 -30.07
C ARG A 248 -33.64 -7.69 -28.72
N ARG A 249 -33.18 -7.06 -27.63
CA ARG A 249 -33.74 -7.30 -26.28
C ARG A 249 -35.20 -6.87 -26.21
N VAL A 250 -35.53 -5.70 -26.73
CA VAL A 250 -36.92 -5.17 -26.78
C VAL A 250 -37.80 -6.03 -27.68
N ALA A 251 -37.33 -6.42 -28.87
CA ALA A 251 -38.09 -7.31 -29.75
C ALA A 251 -38.36 -8.68 -29.11
N MET A 252 -37.40 -9.24 -28.38
CA MET A 252 -37.57 -10.49 -27.64
C MET A 252 -38.50 -10.35 -26.43
N ALA A 253 -38.50 -9.20 -25.75
CA ALA A 253 -39.44 -8.89 -24.67
C ALA A 253 -40.88 -8.78 -25.19
N ASN A 254 -41.08 -8.06 -26.31
CA ASN A 254 -42.37 -7.93 -26.98
C ASN A 254 -42.90 -9.29 -27.46
N ARG A 255 -42.03 -10.16 -27.99
CA ARG A 255 -42.40 -11.52 -28.43
C ARG A 255 -42.77 -12.45 -27.27
N ARG A 256 -42.30 -12.15 -26.05
CA ARG A 256 -42.61 -12.90 -24.82
C ARG A 256 -43.82 -12.34 -24.06
N GLY A 257 -44.51 -11.33 -24.61
CA GLY A 257 -45.68 -10.72 -23.97
C GLY A 257 -45.38 -9.93 -22.70
N VAL A 258 -44.10 -9.56 -22.46
CA VAL A 258 -43.70 -8.73 -21.33
C VAL A 258 -43.55 -7.30 -21.85
N SER A 259 -44.64 -6.53 -21.80
CA SER A 259 -44.60 -5.09 -22.03
C SER A 259 -43.74 -4.44 -20.96
N ALA A 260 -42.67 -3.75 -21.38
CA ALA A 260 -41.78 -2.97 -20.52
C ALA A 260 -42.43 -1.63 -20.10
N GLU A 261 -43.65 -1.68 -19.59
CA GLU A 261 -44.36 -0.56 -18.97
C GLU A 261 -44.70 -0.88 -17.51
N GLU A 262 -43.69 -1.26 -16.74
CA GLU A 262 -43.71 -1.09 -15.29
C GLU A 262 -42.30 -0.71 -14.87
N ASP A 263 -42.00 0.59 -14.93
CA ASP A 263 -41.06 1.30 -14.04
C ASP A 263 -40.87 2.75 -14.58
N ALA A 264 -41.84 3.61 -14.26
CA ALA A 264 -41.70 5.06 -14.24
C ALA A 264 -42.39 5.61 -12.98
#